data_AF-A0AB72ZF71-F1
#
_entry.id   AF-A0AB72ZF71-F1
#
_cell.length_a   1.000
_cell.length_b   1.000
_cell.length_c   1.000
_cell.angle_alpha   90.00
_cell.angle_beta   90.00
_cell.angle_gamma   90.00
#
_symmetry.space_group_name_H-M   'P 1'
#
loop_
_entity.id
_entity.type
_entity.pdbx_description
1 polymer ?
#
loop_
_entity_poly.entity_id
_entity_poly.type
_entity_poly.pdbx_seq_one_letter_code
_entity_poly.pdbx_strand_id
1 'polypeptide(L)'
;MVLTGNVALESMGFKTLGFAGGREDDWQSDLVYWGAGNKMLSDNRDKNGKLPKPLAATQMGLIYVNPEGPNGKPDPVAAAKDIREAFARMAMNDEETVALIAGGHTFGKAHGAASPEKCLGAAPGEAGLEQQGLGWANKCGSGNGKDTITSGLEGAWTTDPTHFTMQYLSNLYKHEWVLTKSPAGAWQWKPKNAANVVPDATDPTKFHPLMMFTTDIALKVDPEYKKITTRFLENPEEFKMAFARAWFKLTHRDMGPAARYLGDEVPKETFIWQDPLPAANYKMIDSADISELKDKILKTGLSDTKLIKTAWASASTFRGTDFRGGDNGARIRLAPQKDWPVNDPAELHSVLAALMEVQNNFNKDRSDGKKVSLSDLIVLGGNAAIEDAAKKAGYSISIPFTPGRTDASQEETDVSSFAVLEPTADGFRNYYDAKRNTLSPIASLIDRANKLELTVPEMTVLIGGLRVLDVNSGGSKAGVLTNTPGQLNNNFFVNLLDMSTKWTKSPKAEGYFDGYDRKTGKLKWTASSVDLVFGSNPELRAVAEVYASDDAKEKFVHDFTKVWEKVMNLDRFDIKNN
;
A
#
# COMPACT_ATOMS: atom_id res chain seq x y z
N MET A 1 -20.61 -0.52 -2.73
CA MET A 1 -20.16 0.11 -4.01
C MET A 1 -19.68 -0.91 -5.04
N VAL A 2 -18.67 -1.74 -4.74
CA VAL A 2 -18.09 -2.70 -5.73
C VAL A 2 -19.12 -3.68 -6.30
N LEU A 3 -19.93 -4.33 -5.45
CA LEU A 3 -20.95 -5.28 -5.90
C LEU A 3 -21.95 -4.64 -6.88
N THR A 4 -22.33 -3.39 -6.67
CA THR A 4 -23.19 -2.65 -7.61
C THR A 4 -22.55 -2.53 -9.00
N GLY A 5 -21.24 -2.34 -9.06
CA GLY A 5 -20.49 -2.35 -10.33
C GLY A 5 -20.51 -3.73 -11.01
N ASN A 6 -20.33 -4.81 -10.26
CA ASN A 6 -20.46 -6.18 -10.78
C ASN A 6 -21.87 -6.44 -11.34
N VAL A 7 -22.91 -6.15 -10.54
CA VAL A 7 -24.31 -6.35 -10.95
C VAL A 7 -24.66 -5.49 -12.16
N ALA A 8 -24.12 -4.27 -12.26
CA ALA A 8 -24.30 -3.45 -13.46
C ALA A 8 -23.69 -4.13 -14.70
N LEU A 9 -22.44 -4.59 -14.63
CA LEU A 9 -21.79 -5.32 -15.72
C LEU A 9 -22.60 -6.57 -16.13
N GLU A 10 -23.03 -7.36 -15.16
CA GLU A 10 -23.82 -8.59 -15.38
C GLU A 10 -25.18 -8.30 -16.01
N SER A 11 -25.89 -7.28 -15.51
CA SER A 11 -27.18 -6.84 -16.06
C SER A 11 -27.08 -6.36 -17.50
N MET A 12 -25.93 -5.84 -17.89
CA MET A 12 -25.62 -5.38 -19.26
C MET A 12 -24.98 -6.50 -20.10
N GLY A 13 -24.99 -7.75 -19.64
CA GLY A 13 -24.55 -8.91 -20.42
C GLY A 13 -23.04 -9.21 -20.38
N PHE A 14 -22.29 -8.63 -19.45
CA PHE A 14 -20.88 -8.97 -19.23
C PHE A 14 -20.73 -9.98 -18.08
N LYS A 15 -19.96 -11.05 -18.31
CA LYS A 15 -19.66 -12.03 -17.26
C LYS A 15 -18.44 -11.57 -16.45
N THR A 16 -18.65 -11.21 -15.19
CA THR A 16 -17.59 -10.90 -14.23
C THR A 16 -16.78 -12.16 -13.88
N LEU A 17 -15.57 -11.97 -13.34
CA LEU A 17 -14.73 -13.10 -12.90
C LEU A 17 -15.23 -13.71 -11.58
N GLY A 18 -15.85 -12.87 -10.74
CA GLY A 18 -16.31 -13.18 -9.39
C GLY A 18 -16.30 -11.93 -8.51
N PHE A 19 -16.59 -12.12 -7.22
CA PHE A 19 -16.69 -11.06 -6.23
C PHE A 19 -16.29 -11.57 -4.84
N ALA A 20 -15.60 -10.74 -4.05
CA ALA A 20 -15.37 -10.99 -2.64
C ALA A 20 -15.86 -9.81 -1.77
N GLY A 21 -16.64 -10.13 -0.74
CA GLY A 21 -16.90 -9.25 0.39
C GLY A 21 -15.77 -9.28 1.43
N GLY A 22 -15.94 -8.54 2.53
CA GLY A 22 -14.95 -8.45 3.61
C GLY A 22 -14.29 -7.06 3.77
N ARG A 23 -14.78 -6.05 3.03
CA ARG A 23 -14.44 -4.65 3.31
C ARG A 23 -15.30 -4.15 4.46
N GLU A 24 -14.66 -3.66 5.49
CA GLU A 24 -15.30 -2.96 6.60
C GLU A 24 -15.45 -1.48 6.21
N ASP A 25 -16.57 -0.87 6.60
CA ASP A 25 -16.80 0.56 6.38
C ASP A 25 -16.00 1.38 7.39
N ASP A 26 -15.37 2.46 6.92
CA ASP A 26 -14.75 3.48 7.76
C ASP A 26 -15.75 4.58 8.15
N TRP A 27 -15.51 5.18 9.31
CA TRP A 27 -16.37 6.24 9.87
C TRP A 27 -15.74 7.63 9.84
N GLN A 28 -14.54 7.74 9.26
CA GLN A 28 -13.80 8.98 9.07
C GLN A 28 -12.85 8.85 7.88
N SER A 29 -12.39 9.98 7.35
CA SER A 29 -11.43 9.98 6.25
C SER A 29 -10.03 9.58 6.71
N ASP A 30 -9.33 8.80 5.89
CA ASP A 30 -7.89 8.59 6.03
C ASP A 30 -7.09 9.88 5.78
N LEU A 31 -5.94 9.96 6.46
CA LEU A 31 -4.95 11.01 6.24
C LEU A 31 -4.02 10.64 5.08
N VAL A 32 -4.48 10.88 3.85
CA VAL A 32 -3.73 10.58 2.62
C VAL A 32 -3.16 11.86 2.00
N TYR A 33 -1.89 11.82 1.60
CA TYR A 33 -1.25 12.89 0.84
C TYR A 33 -1.62 12.80 -0.64
N TRP A 34 -2.60 13.62 -1.06
CA TRP A 34 -3.09 13.69 -2.44
C TRP A 34 -2.29 14.64 -3.37
N GLY A 35 -1.30 15.34 -2.83
CA GLY A 35 -0.46 16.30 -3.56
C GLY A 35 -0.30 17.62 -2.82
N ALA A 36 0.66 18.45 -3.24
CA ALA A 36 0.94 19.74 -2.62
C ALA A 36 0.00 20.86 -3.08
N GLY A 37 -0.70 20.66 -4.20
CA GLY A 37 -1.60 21.66 -4.76
C GLY A 37 -2.81 21.89 -3.87
N ASN A 38 -3.12 23.16 -3.56
CA ASN A 38 -4.31 23.55 -2.80
C ASN A 38 -5.51 23.91 -3.69
N LYS A 39 -5.36 23.76 -5.02
CA LYS A 39 -6.39 24.08 -6.00
C LYS A 39 -6.79 22.80 -6.74
N MET A 40 -8.08 22.51 -6.80
CA MET A 40 -8.59 21.39 -7.61
C MET A 40 -8.14 21.54 -9.07
N LEU A 41 -7.77 20.40 -9.68
CA LEU A 41 -7.23 20.30 -11.02
C LEU A 41 -5.88 21.01 -11.23
N SER A 42 -5.13 21.36 -10.19
CA SER A 42 -3.73 21.78 -10.37
C SER A 42 -2.84 20.60 -10.78
N ASP A 43 -1.84 20.84 -11.62
CA ASP A 43 -0.83 19.85 -11.99
C ASP A 43 -0.08 19.34 -10.74
N ASN A 44 -0.01 18.02 -10.59
CA ASN A 44 0.72 17.37 -9.51
C ASN A 44 2.19 17.15 -9.84
N ARG A 45 2.61 17.38 -11.09
CA ARG A 45 4.01 17.26 -11.49
C ARG A 45 4.86 18.36 -10.86
N ASP A 46 6.10 18.02 -10.52
CA ASP A 46 7.08 18.97 -10.04
C ASP A 46 7.59 19.90 -11.17
N LYS A 47 8.45 20.86 -10.81
CA LYS A 47 9.06 21.79 -11.77
C LYS A 47 9.88 21.14 -12.90
N ASN A 48 10.22 19.85 -12.78
CA ASN A 48 10.94 19.09 -13.78
C ASN A 48 9.99 18.21 -14.62
N GLY A 49 8.67 18.32 -14.42
CA GLY A 49 7.66 17.53 -15.11
C GLY A 49 7.52 16.10 -14.57
N LYS A 50 8.10 15.78 -13.41
CA LYS A 50 8.00 14.45 -12.81
C LYS A 50 6.81 14.40 -11.85
N LEU A 51 6.01 13.33 -11.92
CA LEU A 51 5.00 13.07 -10.90
C LEU A 51 5.71 12.57 -9.62
N PRO A 52 5.74 13.33 -8.52
CA PRO A 52 6.44 12.90 -7.31
C PRO A 52 5.79 11.65 -6.72
N LYS A 53 6.59 10.71 -6.21
CA LYS A 53 6.07 9.60 -5.40
C LYS A 53 5.57 10.17 -4.06
N PRO A 54 4.46 9.66 -3.48
CA PRO A 54 3.70 8.48 -3.87
C PRO A 54 2.52 8.74 -4.82
N LEU A 55 2.37 9.94 -5.41
CA LEU A 55 1.19 10.30 -6.20
C LEU A 55 1.02 9.41 -7.43
N ALA A 56 -0.23 9.07 -7.75
CA ALA A 56 -0.60 8.26 -8.91
C ALA A 56 -1.60 8.96 -9.86
N ALA A 57 -1.99 10.21 -9.56
CA ALA A 57 -2.85 11.02 -10.41
C ALA A 57 -2.13 12.29 -10.87
N THR A 58 -2.29 12.68 -12.14
CA THR A 58 -1.53 13.78 -12.75
C THR A 58 -2.00 15.17 -12.33
N GLN A 59 -3.22 15.31 -11.81
CA GLN A 59 -3.74 16.57 -11.26
C GLN A 59 -4.51 16.31 -9.95
N MET A 60 -4.52 17.30 -9.06
CA MET A 60 -5.27 17.27 -7.81
C MET A 60 -6.77 17.04 -8.08
N GLY A 61 -7.37 16.06 -7.41
CA GLY A 61 -8.80 15.73 -7.55
C GLY A 61 -9.17 14.84 -8.75
N LEU A 62 -8.22 14.47 -9.62
CA LEU A 62 -8.44 13.45 -10.65
C LEU A 62 -8.12 12.05 -10.13
N ILE A 63 -8.75 11.03 -10.73
CA ILE A 63 -8.47 9.62 -10.39
C ILE A 63 -7.12 9.16 -10.98
N TYR A 64 -6.88 9.41 -12.26
CA TYR A 64 -5.64 9.02 -12.96
C TYR A 64 -5.07 10.18 -13.78
N VAL A 65 -5.76 10.52 -14.85
CA VAL A 65 -5.30 11.48 -15.87
C VAL A 65 -6.42 12.39 -16.31
N ASN A 66 -6.06 13.46 -17.00
CA ASN A 66 -7.03 14.38 -17.60
C ASN A 66 -7.61 13.78 -18.90
N PRO A 67 -8.95 13.65 -19.03
CA PRO A 67 -9.59 13.08 -20.22
C PRO A 67 -9.41 13.93 -21.49
N GLU A 68 -9.15 15.23 -21.34
CA GLU A 68 -8.84 16.12 -22.46
C GLU A 68 -7.38 15.97 -22.92
N GLY A 69 -6.52 15.32 -22.13
CA GLY A 69 -5.07 15.19 -22.32
C GLY A 69 -4.24 16.06 -21.36
N PRO A 70 -2.91 15.93 -21.35
CA PRO A 70 -2.07 16.51 -20.28
C PRO A 70 -2.26 18.01 -20.11
N ASN A 71 -2.68 18.43 -18.91
CA ASN A 71 -3.02 19.82 -18.58
C ASN A 71 -4.04 20.46 -19.55
N GLY A 72 -5.04 19.67 -19.99
CA GLY A 72 -6.11 20.11 -20.88
C GLY A 72 -5.70 20.22 -22.36
N LYS A 73 -4.52 19.72 -22.74
CA LYS A 73 -4.04 19.74 -24.13
C LYS A 73 -4.43 18.43 -24.84
N PRO A 74 -5.17 18.48 -25.95
CA PRO A 74 -5.64 17.29 -26.67
C PRO A 74 -4.55 16.64 -27.52
N ASP A 75 -3.50 16.15 -26.86
CA ASP A 75 -2.42 15.35 -27.44
C ASP A 75 -2.56 13.89 -26.97
N PRO A 76 -3.07 12.99 -27.84
CA PRO A 76 -3.25 11.59 -27.49
C PRO A 76 -1.93 10.83 -27.23
N VAL A 77 -0.83 11.23 -27.87
CA VAL A 77 0.48 10.58 -27.66
C VAL A 77 1.04 10.94 -26.29
N ALA A 78 0.90 12.21 -25.89
CA ALA A 78 1.27 12.63 -24.54
C ALA A 78 0.32 12.04 -23.48
N ALA A 79 -0.98 11.95 -23.77
CA ALA A 79 -1.95 11.31 -22.89
C ALA A 79 -1.62 9.84 -22.62
N ALA A 80 -1.15 9.08 -23.63
CA ALA A 80 -0.74 7.69 -23.45
C ALA A 80 0.39 7.51 -22.42
N LYS A 81 1.34 8.47 -22.36
CA LYS A 81 2.42 8.46 -21.37
C LYS A 81 1.90 8.67 -19.96
N ASP A 82 0.99 9.62 -19.79
CA ASP A 82 0.33 9.90 -18.51
C ASP A 82 -0.52 8.71 -18.06
N ILE A 83 -1.29 8.08 -18.98
CA ILE A 83 -2.08 6.88 -18.72
C ILE A 83 -1.16 5.77 -18.20
N ARG A 84 -0.08 5.47 -18.92
CA ARG A 84 0.87 4.42 -18.55
C ARG A 84 1.49 4.66 -17.19
N GLU A 85 1.95 5.89 -16.93
CA GLU A 85 2.55 6.24 -15.64
C GLU A 85 1.55 6.12 -14.48
N ALA A 86 0.34 6.66 -14.64
CA ALA A 86 -0.69 6.64 -13.60
C ALA A 86 -1.18 5.21 -13.30
N PHE A 87 -1.50 4.43 -14.33
CA PHE A 87 -1.98 3.06 -14.18
C PHE A 87 -0.90 2.13 -13.62
N ALA A 88 0.37 2.27 -14.04
CA ALA A 88 1.47 1.50 -13.47
C ALA A 88 1.66 1.79 -11.98
N ARG A 89 1.49 3.06 -11.54
CA ARG A 89 1.51 3.44 -10.12
C ARG A 89 0.30 2.92 -9.33
N MET A 90 -0.73 2.46 -10.03
CA MET A 90 -1.87 1.76 -9.46
C MET A 90 -1.85 0.26 -9.79
N ALA A 91 -0.67 -0.31 -10.03
CA ALA A 91 -0.43 -1.74 -10.24
C ALA A 91 -1.15 -2.35 -11.46
N MET A 92 -1.43 -1.55 -12.50
CA MET A 92 -1.98 -2.02 -13.76
C MET A 92 -0.93 -1.94 -14.88
N ASN A 93 -0.69 -3.04 -15.57
CA ASN A 93 0.18 -3.07 -16.74
C ASN A 93 -0.56 -2.56 -18.00
N ASP A 94 0.13 -2.54 -19.15
CA ASP A 94 -0.46 -2.02 -20.41
C ASP A 94 -1.70 -2.81 -20.88
N GLU A 95 -1.71 -4.14 -20.74
CA GLU A 95 -2.85 -4.99 -21.12
C GLU A 95 -4.06 -4.74 -20.22
N GLU A 96 -3.84 -4.72 -18.89
CA GLU A 96 -4.86 -4.44 -17.89
C GLU A 96 -5.43 -3.02 -18.07
N THR A 97 -4.57 -2.05 -18.37
CA THR A 97 -4.95 -0.65 -18.63
C THR A 97 -5.86 -0.54 -19.84
N VAL A 98 -5.47 -1.13 -20.97
CA VAL A 98 -6.29 -1.13 -22.19
C VAL A 98 -7.61 -1.86 -21.94
N ALA A 99 -7.59 -3.00 -21.26
CA ALA A 99 -8.78 -3.77 -20.95
C ALA A 99 -9.77 -2.97 -20.07
N LEU A 100 -9.27 -2.29 -19.04
CA LEU A 100 -10.09 -1.46 -18.15
C LEU A 100 -10.70 -0.25 -18.86
N ILE A 101 -9.92 0.50 -19.63
CA ILE A 101 -10.42 1.70 -20.32
C ILE A 101 -11.44 1.29 -21.40
N ALA A 102 -11.07 0.34 -22.28
CA ALA A 102 -11.96 -0.10 -23.35
C ALA A 102 -13.21 -0.82 -22.82
N GLY A 103 -13.07 -1.64 -21.76
CA GLY A 103 -14.18 -2.33 -21.12
C GLY A 103 -15.12 -1.37 -20.41
N GLY A 104 -14.60 -0.40 -19.65
CA GLY A 104 -15.40 0.63 -19.00
C GLY A 104 -16.14 1.53 -20.00
N HIS A 105 -15.44 2.05 -21.00
CA HIS A 105 -16.02 2.93 -22.03
C HIS A 105 -16.83 2.17 -23.10
N THR A 106 -17.05 0.86 -22.93
CA THR A 106 -18.09 0.14 -23.69
C THR A 106 -19.49 0.56 -23.23
N PHE A 107 -19.62 1.05 -22.00
CA PHE A 107 -20.89 1.39 -21.37
C PHE A 107 -21.09 2.89 -21.17
N GLY A 108 -22.35 3.31 -21.12
CA GLY A 108 -22.76 4.63 -20.66
C GLY A 108 -22.30 5.78 -21.56
N LYS A 109 -22.18 6.97 -20.95
CA LYS A 109 -21.85 8.23 -21.63
C LYS A 109 -21.17 9.22 -20.70
N ALA A 110 -20.55 10.25 -21.28
CA ALA A 110 -20.12 11.46 -20.58
C ALA A 110 -21.25 12.51 -20.49
N HIS A 111 -21.12 13.47 -19.57
CA HIS A 111 -22.12 14.52 -19.32
C HIS A 111 -21.49 15.92 -19.30
N GLY A 112 -21.94 16.78 -20.21
CA GLY A 112 -21.38 18.09 -20.54
C GLY A 112 -22.35 18.94 -21.37
N ALA A 113 -23.65 18.87 -21.04
CA ALA A 113 -24.73 19.56 -21.76
C ALA A 113 -24.54 21.09 -21.80
N ALA A 114 -23.88 21.67 -20.81
CA ALA A 114 -23.49 23.07 -20.76
C ALA A 114 -22.26 23.28 -19.86
N SER A 115 -21.77 24.52 -19.78
CA SER A 115 -20.56 24.89 -19.01
C SER A 115 -20.72 24.57 -17.50
N PRO A 116 -19.87 23.69 -16.92
CA PRO A 116 -19.88 23.38 -15.49
C PRO A 116 -19.70 24.62 -14.62
N GLU A 117 -18.77 25.51 -14.97
CA GLU A 117 -18.48 26.74 -14.21
C GLU A 117 -19.70 27.67 -14.10
N LYS A 118 -20.55 27.67 -15.12
CA LYS A 118 -21.75 28.53 -15.15
C LYS A 118 -22.96 27.86 -14.51
N CYS A 119 -23.04 26.53 -14.56
CA CYS A 119 -24.27 25.78 -14.27
C CYS A 119 -24.21 24.97 -12.96
N LEU A 120 -23.05 24.44 -12.58
CA LEU A 120 -22.92 23.63 -11.37
C LEU A 120 -22.65 24.49 -10.14
N GLY A 121 -23.34 24.16 -9.06
CA GLY A 121 -23.07 24.68 -7.72
C GLY A 121 -21.87 24.03 -7.04
N ALA A 122 -21.72 24.32 -5.76
CA ALA A 122 -20.61 23.82 -4.93
C ALA A 122 -20.58 22.28 -4.82
N ALA A 123 -19.38 21.73 -4.64
CA ALA A 123 -19.20 20.30 -4.35
C ALA A 123 -19.83 19.92 -3.00
N PRO A 124 -20.08 18.63 -2.71
CA PRO A 124 -20.82 18.22 -1.51
C PRO A 124 -20.29 18.78 -0.18
N GLY A 125 -18.97 18.85 0.00
CA GLY A 125 -18.36 19.39 1.22
C GLY A 125 -18.46 20.92 1.39
N GLU A 126 -18.90 21.62 0.34
CA GLU A 126 -19.05 23.09 0.30
C GLU A 126 -20.51 23.50 0.02
N ALA A 127 -21.41 22.53 -0.14
CA ALA A 127 -22.80 22.76 -0.47
C ALA A 127 -23.62 23.22 0.75
N GLY A 128 -24.74 23.90 0.49
CA GLY A 128 -25.68 24.31 1.52
C GLY A 128 -26.32 23.12 2.24
N LEU A 129 -26.73 23.31 3.49
CA LEU A 129 -27.32 22.27 4.33
C LEU A 129 -28.57 21.64 3.70
N GLU A 130 -29.33 22.40 2.91
CA GLU A 130 -30.53 21.94 2.21
C GLU A 130 -30.24 20.87 1.15
N GLN A 131 -28.97 20.71 0.73
CA GLN A 131 -28.56 19.63 -0.19
C GLN A 131 -28.40 18.26 0.49
N GLN A 132 -28.41 18.21 1.83
CA GLN A 132 -28.39 16.95 2.60
C GLN A 132 -27.33 15.94 2.14
N GLY A 133 -26.09 16.41 1.99
CA GLY A 133 -24.94 15.57 1.60
C GLY A 133 -24.75 15.41 0.08
N LEU A 134 -25.64 15.96 -0.75
CA LEU A 134 -25.43 16.07 -2.19
C LEU A 134 -24.65 17.36 -2.54
N GLY A 135 -24.22 17.47 -3.79
CA GLY A 135 -23.51 18.63 -4.32
C GLY A 135 -23.62 18.71 -5.84
N TRP A 136 -22.89 19.67 -6.43
CA TRP A 136 -22.93 19.97 -7.87
C TRP A 136 -24.36 20.21 -8.37
N ALA A 137 -25.19 20.89 -7.57
CA ALA A 137 -26.56 21.23 -7.95
C ALA A 137 -26.56 22.00 -9.28
N ASN A 138 -27.23 21.45 -10.28
CA ASN A 138 -27.24 22.02 -11.63
C ASN A 138 -28.44 22.95 -11.81
N LYS A 139 -28.17 24.24 -12.03
CA LYS A 139 -29.20 25.28 -12.21
C LYS A 139 -29.59 25.52 -13.68
N CYS A 140 -28.98 24.80 -14.61
CA CYS A 140 -29.26 24.92 -16.04
C CYS A 140 -30.25 23.86 -16.50
N GLY A 141 -31.21 24.26 -17.35
CA GLY A 141 -32.24 23.37 -17.87
C GLY A 141 -33.07 22.74 -16.74
N SER A 142 -33.32 21.43 -16.86
CA SER A 142 -33.97 20.62 -15.82
C SER A 142 -33.04 20.16 -14.69
N GLY A 143 -31.73 20.44 -14.80
CA GLY A 143 -30.72 20.04 -13.83
C GLY A 143 -30.27 18.58 -13.92
N ASN A 144 -30.99 17.72 -14.64
CA ASN A 144 -30.70 16.29 -14.79
C ASN A 144 -31.13 15.76 -16.17
N GLY A 145 -31.08 14.44 -16.38
CA GLY A 145 -31.42 13.81 -17.66
C GLY A 145 -30.57 14.36 -18.82
N LYS A 146 -31.23 14.89 -19.86
CA LYS A 146 -30.56 15.50 -21.02
C LYS A 146 -29.72 16.74 -20.69
N ASP A 147 -30.01 17.41 -19.56
CA ASP A 147 -29.32 18.63 -19.13
C ASP A 147 -28.20 18.34 -18.12
N THR A 148 -27.89 17.07 -17.87
CA THR A 148 -26.86 16.64 -16.90
C THR A 148 -25.47 17.15 -17.29
N ILE A 149 -24.71 17.61 -16.29
CA ILE A 149 -23.33 18.07 -16.42
C ILE A 149 -22.50 17.38 -15.34
N THR A 150 -21.36 16.81 -15.73
CA THR A 150 -20.41 16.16 -14.80
C THR A 150 -18.98 16.52 -15.20
N SER A 151 -18.41 15.84 -16.20
CA SER A 151 -17.04 16.09 -16.65
C SER A 151 -16.92 17.31 -17.57
N GLY A 152 -18.03 17.73 -18.20
CA GLY A 152 -18.01 18.70 -19.29
C GLY A 152 -17.74 18.08 -20.66
N LEU A 153 -17.37 16.80 -20.76
CA LEU A 153 -17.37 16.06 -22.02
C LEU A 153 -18.78 15.50 -22.28
N GLU A 154 -19.20 15.35 -23.54
CA GLU A 154 -20.59 14.99 -23.88
C GLU A 154 -20.65 13.96 -25.01
N GLY A 155 -21.40 12.87 -24.78
CA GLY A 155 -21.67 11.84 -25.78
C GLY A 155 -21.34 10.43 -25.28
N ALA A 156 -21.68 9.42 -26.09
CA ALA A 156 -21.41 8.02 -25.82
C ALA A 156 -20.42 7.43 -26.83
N TRP A 157 -19.75 6.35 -26.43
CA TRP A 157 -18.75 5.65 -27.23
C TRP A 157 -19.33 4.57 -28.14
N THR A 158 -20.52 4.06 -27.80
CA THR A 158 -21.18 2.94 -28.46
C THR A 158 -22.61 3.33 -28.85
N THR A 159 -23.17 2.60 -29.82
CA THR A 159 -24.60 2.75 -30.23
C THR A 159 -25.55 1.97 -29.31
N ASP A 160 -25.00 1.09 -28.49
CA ASP A 160 -25.73 0.34 -27.47
C ASP A 160 -25.04 0.51 -26.09
N PRO A 161 -25.23 1.67 -25.43
CA PRO A 161 -24.49 2.03 -24.22
C PRO A 161 -24.84 1.20 -22.98
N THR A 162 -25.89 0.38 -23.03
CA THR A 162 -26.39 -0.41 -21.90
C THR A 162 -26.17 -1.90 -22.08
N HIS A 163 -25.35 -2.31 -23.06
CA HIS A 163 -24.95 -3.70 -23.23
C HIS A 163 -23.46 -3.81 -23.50
N PHE A 164 -22.87 -4.91 -23.06
CA PHE A 164 -21.49 -5.22 -23.40
C PHE A 164 -21.40 -5.55 -24.90
N THR A 165 -20.57 -4.80 -25.61
CA THR A 165 -20.36 -4.97 -27.04
C THR A 165 -18.89 -4.73 -27.40
N MET A 166 -18.48 -5.18 -28.59
CA MET A 166 -17.17 -4.80 -29.14
C MET A 166 -17.17 -3.42 -29.80
N GLN A 167 -18.26 -2.64 -29.66
CA GLN A 167 -18.46 -1.43 -30.43
C GLN A 167 -17.45 -0.35 -30.09
N TYR A 168 -16.98 -0.25 -28.84
CA TYR A 168 -15.94 0.71 -28.46
C TYR A 168 -14.68 0.54 -29.34
N LEU A 169 -14.11 -0.68 -29.37
CA LEU A 169 -12.92 -0.98 -30.17
C LEU A 169 -13.21 -0.88 -31.67
N SER A 170 -14.35 -1.39 -32.13
CA SER A 170 -14.68 -1.32 -33.56
C SER A 170 -14.86 0.12 -34.03
N ASN A 171 -15.51 0.98 -33.23
CA ASN A 171 -15.72 2.39 -33.55
C ASN A 171 -14.40 3.16 -33.55
N LEU A 172 -13.54 2.90 -32.56
CA LEU A 172 -12.22 3.50 -32.44
C LEU A 172 -11.42 3.33 -33.75
N TYR A 173 -11.45 2.14 -34.35
CA TYR A 173 -10.72 1.84 -35.58
C TYR A 173 -11.46 2.16 -36.88
N LYS A 174 -12.79 1.97 -36.94
CA LYS A 174 -13.60 2.18 -38.15
C LYS A 174 -13.64 3.64 -38.61
N HIS A 175 -13.49 4.59 -37.69
CA HIS A 175 -13.62 6.01 -37.97
C HIS A 175 -12.26 6.74 -38.00
N GLU A 176 -12.17 7.73 -38.88
CA GLU A 176 -11.27 8.86 -38.72
C GLU A 176 -11.86 9.81 -37.67
N TRP A 177 -11.04 10.24 -36.71
CA TRP A 177 -11.46 11.10 -35.61
C TRP A 177 -10.96 12.52 -35.82
N VAL A 178 -11.84 13.51 -35.65
CA VAL A 178 -11.49 14.92 -35.71
C VAL A 178 -11.75 15.58 -34.35
N LEU A 179 -10.78 16.40 -33.94
CA LEU A 179 -10.86 17.17 -32.70
C LEU A 179 -12.04 18.16 -32.77
N THR A 180 -12.79 18.25 -31.68
CA THR A 180 -13.94 19.14 -31.56
C THR A 180 -14.12 19.60 -30.10
N LYS A 181 -15.16 20.39 -29.85
CA LYS A 181 -15.54 20.85 -28.52
C LYS A 181 -16.92 20.30 -28.15
N SER A 182 -17.07 19.89 -26.89
CA SER A 182 -18.37 19.59 -26.30
C SER A 182 -19.25 20.86 -26.21
N PRO A 183 -20.56 20.74 -25.91
CA PRO A 183 -21.40 21.89 -25.59
C PRO A 183 -20.88 22.72 -24.41
N ALA A 184 -20.19 22.09 -23.45
CA ALA A 184 -19.52 22.75 -22.34
C ALA A 184 -18.19 23.43 -22.70
N GLY A 185 -17.64 23.17 -23.90
CA GLY A 185 -16.35 23.70 -24.34
C GLY A 185 -15.14 22.83 -23.98
N ALA A 186 -15.32 21.57 -23.57
CA ALA A 186 -14.23 20.61 -23.34
C ALA A 186 -13.74 20.00 -24.66
N TRP A 187 -12.44 19.72 -24.78
CA TRP A 187 -11.86 19.01 -25.92
C TRP A 187 -12.30 17.55 -25.95
N GLN A 188 -12.83 17.12 -27.09
CA GLN A 188 -13.19 15.73 -27.36
C GLN A 188 -13.08 15.44 -28.85
N TRP A 189 -13.31 14.19 -29.25
CA TRP A 189 -13.18 13.75 -30.64
C TRP A 189 -14.52 13.23 -31.15
N LYS A 190 -14.82 13.52 -32.41
CA LYS A 190 -15.99 13.00 -33.13
C LYS A 190 -15.58 12.32 -34.42
N PRO A 191 -16.36 11.36 -34.95
CA PRO A 191 -16.07 10.76 -36.23
C PRO A 191 -16.21 11.80 -37.35
N LYS A 192 -15.29 11.76 -38.31
CA LYS A 192 -15.30 12.61 -39.50
C LYS A 192 -16.37 12.10 -40.47
N ASN A 193 -17.28 12.99 -40.89
CA ASN A 193 -18.32 12.73 -41.90
C ASN A 193 -19.18 11.47 -41.63
N ALA A 194 -19.42 11.12 -40.37
CA ALA A 194 -20.29 9.99 -40.01
C ALA A 194 -21.69 10.47 -39.62
N ALA A 195 -22.69 9.61 -39.85
CA ALA A 195 -24.06 9.84 -39.40
C ALA A 195 -24.17 9.77 -37.87
N ASN A 196 -25.18 10.44 -37.33
CA ASN A 196 -25.56 10.28 -35.93
C ASN A 196 -26.22 8.91 -35.74
N VAL A 197 -25.66 8.10 -34.87
CA VAL A 197 -26.04 6.68 -34.68
C VAL A 197 -26.22 6.30 -33.21
N VAL A 198 -25.84 7.18 -32.29
CA VAL A 198 -25.99 6.94 -30.85
C VAL A 198 -27.38 7.40 -30.43
N PRO A 199 -28.24 6.55 -29.84
CA PRO A 199 -29.54 6.98 -29.35
C PRO A 199 -29.38 8.02 -28.22
N ASP A 200 -30.25 9.03 -28.19
CA ASP A 200 -30.34 9.95 -27.06
C ASP A 200 -30.79 9.21 -25.79
N ALA A 201 -30.25 9.61 -24.65
CA ALA A 201 -30.52 8.96 -23.36
C ALA A 201 -31.96 9.15 -22.84
N THR A 202 -32.71 10.11 -23.41
CA THR A 202 -34.04 10.52 -22.93
C THR A 202 -35.09 10.64 -24.04
N ASP A 203 -34.67 10.78 -25.30
CA ASP A 203 -35.55 10.98 -26.45
C ASP A 203 -35.29 9.91 -27.53
N PRO A 204 -36.15 8.87 -27.64
CA PRO A 204 -35.92 7.75 -28.55
C PRO A 204 -35.95 8.15 -30.04
N THR A 205 -36.37 9.38 -30.37
CA THR A 205 -36.40 9.87 -31.75
C THR A 205 -35.12 10.59 -32.18
N LYS A 206 -34.21 10.85 -31.23
CA LYS A 206 -32.98 11.60 -31.46
C LYS A 206 -31.76 10.69 -31.46
N PHE A 207 -30.81 11.08 -32.33
CA PHE A 207 -29.52 10.43 -32.46
C PHE A 207 -28.40 11.45 -32.42
N HIS A 208 -27.29 11.05 -31.81
CA HIS A 208 -26.07 11.82 -31.62
C HIS A 208 -24.89 11.19 -32.36
N PRO A 209 -23.83 11.96 -32.64
CA PRO A 209 -22.58 11.38 -33.11
C PRO A 209 -21.93 10.55 -31.99
N LEU A 210 -21.10 9.58 -32.39
CA LEU A 210 -20.15 8.93 -31.49
C LEU A 210 -19.14 9.94 -30.95
N MET A 211 -18.60 9.66 -29.76
CA MET A 211 -17.61 10.48 -29.10
C MET A 211 -16.44 9.63 -28.58
N MET A 212 -15.23 10.20 -28.61
CA MET A 212 -14.04 9.65 -27.96
C MET A 212 -13.32 10.77 -27.19
N PHE A 213 -12.76 10.44 -26.03
CA PHE A 213 -11.84 11.30 -25.30
C PHE A 213 -10.46 11.31 -25.96
N THR A 214 -9.62 12.30 -25.63
CA THR A 214 -8.21 12.28 -26.03
C THR A 214 -7.51 11.02 -25.52
N THR A 215 -7.86 10.57 -24.31
CA THR A 215 -7.37 9.34 -23.69
C THR A 215 -7.82 8.06 -24.39
N ASP A 216 -8.97 8.08 -25.09
CA ASP A 216 -9.42 6.93 -25.88
C ASP A 216 -8.65 6.85 -27.21
N ILE A 217 -8.45 8.01 -27.86
CA ILE A 217 -7.60 8.12 -29.05
C ILE A 217 -6.16 7.69 -28.73
N ALA A 218 -5.68 7.93 -27.50
CA ALA A 218 -4.37 7.50 -27.03
C ALA A 218 -4.16 5.99 -27.19
N LEU A 219 -5.20 5.18 -26.94
CA LEU A 219 -5.12 3.71 -27.09
C LEU A 219 -4.94 3.27 -28.55
N LYS A 220 -5.37 4.09 -29.51
CA LYS A 220 -5.23 3.83 -30.96
C LYS A 220 -3.87 4.26 -31.50
N VAL A 221 -3.29 5.34 -30.97
CA VAL A 221 -2.08 5.96 -31.55
C VAL A 221 -0.79 5.61 -30.84
N ASP A 222 -0.84 5.25 -29.54
CA ASP A 222 0.33 4.73 -28.84
C ASP A 222 0.69 3.34 -29.40
N PRO A 223 1.94 3.10 -29.84
CA PRO A 223 2.29 1.84 -30.51
C PRO A 223 2.03 0.56 -29.70
N GLU A 224 2.22 0.58 -28.38
CA GLU A 224 2.04 -0.62 -27.56
C GLU A 224 0.56 -0.83 -27.23
N TYR A 225 -0.19 0.23 -26.90
CA TYR A 225 -1.64 0.12 -26.73
C TYR A 225 -2.35 -0.26 -28.04
N LYS A 226 -1.85 0.22 -29.19
CA LYS A 226 -2.39 -0.14 -30.51
C LYS A 226 -2.27 -1.64 -30.79
N LYS A 227 -1.15 -2.28 -30.42
CA LYS A 227 -0.97 -3.73 -30.57
C LYS A 227 -2.03 -4.48 -29.75
N ILE A 228 -2.24 -4.07 -28.50
CA ILE A 228 -3.21 -4.69 -27.59
C ILE A 228 -4.65 -4.49 -28.09
N THR A 229 -5.02 -3.25 -28.42
CA THR A 229 -6.39 -2.94 -28.89
C THR A 229 -6.71 -3.59 -30.24
N THR A 230 -5.76 -3.70 -31.16
CA THR A 230 -5.93 -4.46 -32.41
C THR A 230 -6.15 -5.95 -32.12
N ARG A 231 -5.30 -6.55 -31.27
CA ARG A 231 -5.44 -7.95 -30.85
C ARG A 231 -6.80 -8.21 -30.19
N PHE A 232 -7.24 -7.35 -29.27
CA PHE A 232 -8.54 -7.45 -28.60
C PHE A 232 -9.72 -7.27 -29.55
N LEU A 233 -9.59 -6.43 -30.58
CA LEU A 233 -10.61 -6.29 -31.62
C LEU A 233 -10.73 -7.55 -32.47
N GLU A 234 -9.60 -8.17 -32.80
CA GLU A 234 -9.54 -9.43 -33.56
C GLU A 234 -9.94 -10.65 -32.72
N ASN A 235 -9.77 -10.59 -31.40
CA ASN A 235 -10.02 -11.68 -30.45
C ASN A 235 -10.93 -11.23 -29.29
N PRO A 236 -12.26 -11.09 -29.51
CA PRO A 236 -13.19 -10.59 -28.50
C PRO A 236 -13.22 -11.37 -27.18
N GLU A 237 -13.01 -12.69 -27.21
CA GLU A 237 -12.99 -13.51 -25.99
C GLU A 237 -11.77 -13.23 -25.12
N GLU A 238 -10.63 -12.91 -25.75
CA GLU A 238 -9.42 -12.50 -25.03
C GLU A 238 -9.64 -11.16 -24.32
N PHE A 239 -10.25 -10.20 -25.00
CA PHE A 239 -10.63 -8.92 -24.40
C PHE A 239 -11.59 -9.09 -23.22
N LYS A 240 -12.64 -9.90 -23.36
CA LYS A 240 -13.59 -10.18 -22.28
C LYS A 240 -12.89 -10.75 -21.06
N MET A 241 -12.00 -11.72 -21.25
CA MET A 241 -11.26 -12.34 -20.16
C MET A 241 -10.29 -11.35 -19.50
N ALA A 242 -9.54 -10.57 -20.30
CA ALA A 242 -8.63 -9.55 -19.80
C ALA A 242 -9.38 -8.48 -18.98
N PHE A 243 -10.54 -8.03 -19.46
CA PHE A 243 -11.36 -7.05 -18.75
C PHE A 243 -11.94 -7.64 -17.45
N ALA A 244 -12.44 -8.88 -17.45
CA ALA A 244 -12.96 -9.53 -16.25
C ALA A 244 -11.87 -9.68 -15.17
N ARG A 245 -10.65 -10.06 -15.57
CA ARG A 245 -9.48 -10.18 -14.68
C ARG A 245 -9.01 -8.84 -14.15
N ALA A 246 -8.87 -7.84 -15.02
CA ALA A 246 -8.44 -6.52 -14.63
C ALA A 246 -9.48 -5.81 -13.75
N TRP A 247 -10.78 -6.00 -14.01
CA TRP A 247 -11.87 -5.50 -13.15
C TRP A 247 -11.83 -6.13 -11.76
N PHE A 248 -11.66 -7.45 -11.67
CA PHE A 248 -11.53 -8.13 -10.38
C PHE A 248 -10.30 -7.62 -9.63
N LYS A 249 -9.13 -7.55 -10.27
CA LYS A 249 -7.91 -6.99 -9.65
C LYS A 249 -8.12 -5.54 -9.20
N LEU A 250 -8.69 -4.67 -10.05
CA LEU A 250 -8.95 -3.26 -9.72
C LEU A 250 -9.75 -3.14 -8.43
N THR A 251 -10.79 -3.97 -8.32
CA THR A 251 -11.77 -3.93 -7.24
C THR A 251 -11.43 -4.84 -6.07
N HIS A 252 -10.21 -5.41 -6.00
CA HIS A 252 -9.78 -6.32 -4.91
C HIS A 252 -8.28 -6.20 -4.55
N ARG A 253 -7.47 -5.43 -5.28
CA ARG A 253 -6.02 -5.24 -5.05
C ARG A 253 -5.64 -4.69 -3.68
N ASP A 254 -6.59 -4.05 -2.99
CA ASP A 254 -6.44 -3.44 -1.68
C ASP A 254 -7.00 -4.31 -0.54
N MET A 255 -7.56 -5.49 -0.85
CA MET A 255 -8.12 -6.39 0.16
C MET A 255 -7.09 -7.30 0.81
N GLY A 256 -5.82 -7.24 0.43
CA GLY A 256 -4.78 -8.14 0.95
C GLY A 256 -4.95 -9.60 0.53
N PRO A 257 -4.45 -10.54 1.36
CA PRO A 257 -4.48 -11.98 1.07
C PRO A 257 -5.90 -12.53 0.91
N ALA A 258 -6.04 -13.59 0.10
CA ALA A 258 -7.32 -14.26 -0.13
C ALA A 258 -8.01 -14.79 1.14
N ALA A 259 -7.29 -14.96 2.25
CA ALA A 259 -7.88 -15.29 3.56
C ALA A 259 -8.87 -14.24 4.09
N ARG A 260 -8.86 -13.01 3.54
CA ARG A 260 -9.82 -11.95 3.85
C ARG A 260 -11.06 -11.95 2.96
N TYR A 261 -11.11 -12.79 1.93
CA TYR A 261 -12.18 -12.77 0.94
C TYR A 261 -13.37 -13.57 1.47
N LEU A 262 -14.57 -12.97 1.44
CA LEU A 262 -15.80 -13.59 1.92
C LEU A 262 -16.83 -13.74 0.80
N GLY A 263 -17.61 -14.83 0.83
CA GLY A 263 -18.74 -15.07 -0.06
C GLY A 263 -18.53 -16.20 -1.09
N ASP A 264 -19.62 -16.62 -1.72
CA ASP A 264 -19.65 -17.79 -2.61
C ASP A 264 -19.17 -17.52 -4.04
N GLU A 265 -19.00 -16.25 -4.39
CA GLU A 265 -18.54 -15.80 -5.72
C GLU A 265 -17.03 -15.52 -5.78
N VAL A 266 -16.29 -15.85 -4.73
CA VAL A 266 -14.83 -15.71 -4.72
C VAL A 266 -14.23 -16.62 -5.81
N PRO A 267 -13.44 -16.07 -6.75
CA PRO A 267 -12.78 -16.88 -7.77
C PRO A 267 -11.91 -17.97 -7.13
N LYS A 268 -12.01 -19.20 -7.64
CA LYS A 268 -11.18 -20.34 -7.20
C LYS A 268 -9.73 -20.24 -7.69
N GLU A 269 -9.48 -19.41 -8.69
CA GLU A 269 -8.13 -19.18 -9.21
C GLU A 269 -7.36 -18.28 -8.24
N THR A 270 -6.12 -18.67 -7.96
CA THR A 270 -5.18 -17.88 -7.18
C THR A 270 -4.39 -16.97 -8.12
N PHE A 271 -4.33 -15.68 -7.81
CA PHE A 271 -3.60 -14.71 -8.62
C PHE A 271 -2.30 -14.28 -7.96
N ILE A 272 -1.24 -14.12 -8.76
CA ILE A 272 0.08 -13.71 -8.26
C ILE A 272 0.06 -12.36 -7.53
N TRP A 273 -0.81 -11.44 -7.95
CA TRP A 273 -0.93 -10.10 -7.33
C TRP A 273 -1.57 -10.13 -5.94
N GLN A 274 -2.16 -11.26 -5.51
CA GLN A 274 -2.67 -11.47 -4.16
C GLN A 274 -1.57 -11.86 -3.17
N ASP A 275 -0.31 -11.92 -3.62
CA ASP A 275 0.84 -12.41 -2.85
C ASP A 275 0.54 -13.76 -2.17
N PRO A 276 0.15 -14.79 -2.95
CA PRO A 276 -0.52 -15.99 -2.43
C PRO A 276 0.33 -16.77 -1.44
N LEU A 277 -0.35 -17.49 -0.54
CA LEU A 277 0.27 -18.34 0.46
C LEU A 277 -0.17 -19.79 0.24
N PRO A 278 0.76 -20.76 0.32
CA PRO A 278 0.39 -22.17 0.20
C PRO A 278 -0.42 -22.62 1.43
N ALA A 279 -1.24 -23.66 1.25
CA ALA A 279 -1.98 -24.25 2.36
C ALA A 279 -1.04 -25.05 3.31
N ALA A 280 -1.27 -24.94 4.61
CA ALA A 280 -0.54 -25.71 5.61
C ALA A 280 -1.06 -27.17 5.70
N ASN A 281 -0.59 -28.03 4.80
CA ASN A 281 -1.00 -29.44 4.73
C ASN A 281 -0.19 -30.36 5.68
N TYR A 282 -0.07 -29.98 6.95
CA TYR A 282 0.64 -30.73 8.00
C TYR A 282 0.04 -30.44 9.37
N LYS A 283 0.32 -31.28 10.38
CA LYS A 283 -0.13 -30.99 11.75
C LYS A 283 0.68 -29.84 12.33
N MET A 284 0.01 -28.92 13.01
CA MET A 284 0.68 -27.79 13.66
C MET A 284 1.46 -28.26 14.89
N ILE A 285 2.54 -27.55 15.19
CA ILE A 285 3.30 -27.69 16.44
C ILE A 285 2.43 -27.28 17.64
N ASP A 286 2.66 -27.90 18.80
CA ASP A 286 1.98 -27.55 20.05
C ASP A 286 2.90 -26.78 21.01
N SER A 287 2.41 -26.50 22.23
CA SER A 287 3.17 -25.74 23.24
C SER A 287 4.50 -26.40 23.65
N ALA A 288 4.58 -27.73 23.65
CA ALA A 288 5.81 -28.43 24.00
C ALA A 288 6.84 -28.28 22.87
N ASP A 289 6.39 -28.46 21.62
CA ASP A 289 7.22 -28.24 20.43
C ASP A 289 7.71 -26.79 20.35
N ILE A 290 6.84 -25.81 20.65
CA ILE A 290 7.19 -24.38 20.68
C ILE A 290 8.32 -24.12 21.69
N SER A 291 8.22 -24.66 22.91
CA SER A 291 9.27 -24.50 23.93
C SER A 291 10.59 -25.15 23.47
N GLU A 292 10.54 -26.34 22.90
CA GLU A 292 11.71 -27.04 22.38
C GLU A 292 12.39 -26.25 21.25
N LEU A 293 11.61 -25.70 20.33
CA LEU A 293 12.11 -24.93 19.20
C LEU A 293 12.75 -23.61 19.65
N LYS A 294 12.17 -22.90 20.62
CA LYS A 294 12.81 -21.69 21.22
C LYS A 294 14.19 -22.04 21.79
N ASP A 295 14.27 -23.12 22.57
CA ASP A 295 15.55 -23.59 23.14
C ASP A 295 16.57 -23.96 22.06
N LYS A 296 16.14 -24.65 21.00
CA LYS A 296 16.99 -25.02 19.85
C LYS A 296 17.51 -23.78 19.13
N ILE A 297 16.66 -22.79 18.89
CA ILE A 297 17.04 -21.53 18.24
C ILE A 297 18.09 -20.79 19.08
N LEU A 298 17.88 -20.63 20.39
CA LEU A 298 18.85 -19.95 21.27
C LEU A 298 20.20 -20.71 21.35
N LYS A 299 20.21 -22.02 21.14
CA LYS A 299 21.43 -22.84 21.09
C LYS A 299 22.19 -22.79 19.77
N THR A 300 21.66 -22.13 18.74
CA THR A 300 22.37 -21.95 17.44
C THR A 300 23.62 -21.07 17.56
N GLY A 301 23.76 -20.29 18.65
CA GLY A 301 24.84 -19.32 18.82
C GLY A 301 24.61 -17.99 18.10
N LEU A 302 23.45 -17.81 17.45
CA LEU A 302 23.00 -16.50 16.97
C LEU A 302 22.77 -15.57 18.17
N SER A 303 23.09 -14.29 18.01
CA SER A 303 22.77 -13.30 19.05
C SER A 303 21.29 -12.93 19.01
N ASP A 304 20.71 -12.61 20.18
CA ASP A 304 19.33 -12.13 20.31
C ASP A 304 19.05 -10.99 19.33
N THR A 305 19.95 -10.01 19.25
CA THR A 305 19.84 -8.87 18.33
C THR A 305 19.60 -9.29 16.88
N LYS A 306 20.30 -10.33 16.41
CA LYS A 306 20.13 -10.83 15.02
C LYS A 306 18.77 -11.48 14.82
N LEU A 307 18.33 -12.31 15.77
CA LEU A 307 17.02 -12.97 15.71
C LEU A 307 15.88 -11.95 15.72
N ILE A 308 15.95 -10.95 16.60
CA ILE A 308 14.96 -9.87 16.72
C ILE A 308 14.94 -9.03 15.44
N LYS A 309 16.12 -8.68 14.91
CA LYS A 309 16.22 -7.89 13.69
C LYS A 309 15.69 -8.64 12.46
N THR A 310 15.94 -9.94 12.34
CA THR A 310 15.37 -10.77 11.27
C THR A 310 13.85 -10.88 11.37
N ALA A 311 13.31 -11.12 12.57
CA ALA A 311 11.86 -11.15 12.79
C ALA A 311 11.19 -9.80 12.48
N TRP A 312 11.80 -8.70 12.93
CA TRP A 312 11.34 -7.35 12.60
C TRP A 312 11.39 -7.08 11.10
N ALA A 313 12.50 -7.42 10.43
CA ALA A 313 12.67 -7.22 9.01
C ALA A 313 11.61 -7.97 8.19
N SER A 314 11.17 -9.14 8.66
CA SER A 314 10.15 -9.95 8.01
C SER A 314 8.76 -9.35 8.22
N ALA A 315 8.32 -9.25 9.48
CA ALA A 315 6.97 -8.81 9.85
C ALA A 315 6.70 -7.34 9.50
N SER A 316 7.70 -6.46 9.64
CA SER A 316 7.46 -5.03 9.45
C SER A 316 7.13 -4.68 8.00
N THR A 317 7.35 -5.53 7.00
CA THR A 317 6.95 -5.23 5.62
C THR A 317 5.44 -4.99 5.46
N PHE A 318 4.63 -5.43 6.42
CA PHE A 318 3.20 -5.18 6.47
C PHE A 318 2.85 -3.69 6.32
N ARG A 319 1.74 -3.42 5.62
CA ARG A 319 1.04 -2.14 5.68
C ARG A 319 -0.48 -2.33 5.66
N GLY A 320 -1.19 -1.75 6.61
CA GLY A 320 -2.65 -1.81 6.72
C GLY A 320 -3.40 -1.10 5.58
N THR A 321 -2.70 -0.28 4.80
CA THR A 321 -3.30 0.48 3.69
C THR A 321 -3.82 -0.39 2.53
N ASP A 322 -3.20 -1.55 2.32
CA ASP A 322 -3.64 -2.55 1.31
C ASP A 322 -3.43 -3.99 1.80
N PHE A 323 -3.12 -4.14 3.10
CA PHE A 323 -2.88 -5.40 3.81
C PHE A 323 -1.80 -6.29 3.16
N ARG A 324 -0.86 -5.71 2.42
CA ARG A 324 0.29 -6.42 1.84
C ARG A 324 1.47 -6.48 2.79
N GLY A 325 2.39 -7.42 2.54
CA GLY A 325 3.56 -7.66 3.37
C GLY A 325 3.22 -8.43 4.65
N GLY A 326 4.18 -8.47 5.57
CA GLY A 326 4.13 -9.31 6.77
C GLY A 326 5.13 -10.47 6.72
N ASP A 327 5.13 -11.27 7.78
CA ASP A 327 6.05 -12.41 7.91
C ASP A 327 5.55 -13.64 7.14
N ASN A 328 4.24 -13.86 7.09
CA ASN A 328 3.62 -15.04 6.49
C ASN A 328 4.03 -15.19 5.03
N GLY A 329 4.51 -16.38 4.69
CA GLY A 329 5.18 -16.68 3.43
C GLY A 329 6.71 -16.74 3.54
N ALA A 330 7.30 -16.29 4.66
CA ALA A 330 8.75 -16.16 4.85
C ALA A 330 9.44 -15.50 3.65
N ARG A 331 8.79 -14.49 3.06
CA ARG A 331 9.27 -13.85 1.81
C ARG A 331 10.55 -13.06 2.01
N ILE A 332 10.94 -12.79 3.25
CA ILE A 332 12.27 -12.27 3.59
C ILE A 332 13.42 -13.12 3.04
N ARG A 333 13.21 -14.43 2.83
CA ARG A 333 14.24 -15.33 2.23
C ARG A 333 14.28 -15.30 0.71
N LEU A 334 13.32 -14.65 0.06
CA LEU A 334 13.12 -14.64 -1.39
C LEU A 334 13.57 -13.30 -1.99
N ALA A 335 13.74 -13.28 -3.31
CA ALA A 335 13.89 -12.02 -4.03
C ALA A 335 12.55 -11.26 -4.03
N PRO A 336 12.56 -9.92 -3.82
CA PRO A 336 13.74 -9.07 -3.65
C PRO A 336 14.17 -8.86 -2.18
N GLN A 337 13.37 -9.29 -1.20
CA GLN A 337 13.54 -8.89 0.21
C GLN A 337 14.88 -9.30 0.82
N LYS A 338 15.41 -10.46 0.42
CA LYS A 338 16.70 -10.97 0.91
C LYS A 338 17.88 -10.06 0.57
N ASP A 339 17.74 -9.25 -0.48
CA ASP A 339 18.80 -8.39 -1.01
C ASP A 339 18.61 -6.91 -0.64
N TRP A 340 17.53 -6.56 0.09
CA TRP A 340 17.29 -5.18 0.47
C TRP A 340 18.35 -4.64 1.43
N PRO A 341 18.93 -3.46 1.18
CA PRO A 341 19.99 -2.91 2.03
C PRO A 341 19.59 -2.80 3.51
N VAL A 342 18.35 -2.42 3.80
CA VAL A 342 17.84 -2.27 5.17
C VAL A 342 17.79 -3.59 5.95
N ASN A 343 17.80 -4.73 5.26
CA ASN A 343 17.76 -6.06 5.85
C ASN A 343 19.16 -6.64 6.12
N ASP A 344 20.24 -5.89 5.85
CA ASP A 344 21.62 -6.33 6.06
C ASP A 344 21.90 -7.75 5.49
N PRO A 345 21.88 -7.91 4.14
CA PRO A 345 21.76 -9.22 3.48
C PRO A 345 22.75 -10.30 3.95
N ALA A 346 24.01 -9.94 4.24
CA ALA A 346 25.00 -10.90 4.73
C ALA A 346 24.64 -11.45 6.12
N GLU A 347 24.16 -10.58 7.02
CA GLU A 347 23.67 -10.99 8.34
C GLU A 347 22.40 -11.82 8.21
N LEU A 348 21.44 -11.35 7.41
CA LEU A 348 20.18 -12.05 7.16
C LEU A 348 20.42 -13.47 6.62
N HIS A 349 21.28 -13.64 5.61
CA HIS A 349 21.59 -14.96 5.06
C HIS A 349 22.14 -15.92 6.12
N SER A 350 23.00 -15.43 7.03
CA SER A 350 23.54 -16.26 8.11
C SER A 350 22.47 -16.71 9.11
N VAL A 351 21.52 -15.83 9.46
CA VAL A 351 20.41 -16.15 10.36
C VAL A 351 19.45 -17.14 9.71
N LEU A 352 19.05 -16.89 8.46
CA LEU A 352 18.14 -17.77 7.72
C LEU A 352 18.74 -19.17 7.53
N ALA A 353 20.05 -19.28 7.27
CA ALA A 353 20.71 -20.57 7.15
C ALA A 353 20.59 -21.40 8.44
N ALA A 354 20.86 -20.79 9.61
CA ALA A 354 20.74 -21.46 10.89
C ALA A 354 19.28 -21.82 11.24
N LEU A 355 18.32 -20.94 10.95
CA LEU A 355 16.90 -21.24 11.17
C LEU A 355 16.38 -22.35 10.24
N MET A 356 16.84 -22.39 8.99
CA MET A 356 16.54 -23.50 8.07
C MET A 356 17.15 -24.81 8.54
N GLU A 357 18.33 -24.80 9.17
CA GLU A 357 18.90 -26.00 9.78
C GLU A 357 18.04 -26.50 10.95
N VAL A 358 17.59 -25.61 11.83
CA VAL A 358 16.63 -25.95 12.92
C VAL A 358 15.34 -26.52 12.33
N GLN A 359 14.79 -25.88 11.29
CA GLN A 359 13.59 -26.33 10.58
C GLN A 359 13.76 -27.74 10.03
N ASN A 360 14.84 -27.97 9.28
CA ASN A 360 15.12 -29.24 8.62
C ASN A 360 15.27 -30.36 9.63
N ASN A 361 16.03 -30.12 10.71
CA ASN A 361 16.23 -31.11 11.77
C ASN A 361 14.91 -31.42 12.48
N PHE A 362 14.13 -30.40 12.87
CA PHE A 362 12.83 -30.63 13.49
C PHE A 362 11.89 -31.42 12.57
N ASN A 363 11.70 -30.97 11.33
CA ASN A 363 10.74 -31.57 10.40
C ASN A 363 11.14 -32.98 9.93
N LYS A 364 12.42 -33.28 9.81
CA LYS A 364 12.93 -34.60 9.39
C LYS A 364 12.74 -35.66 10.48
N ASP A 365 12.87 -35.27 11.74
CA ASP A 365 12.87 -36.19 12.87
C ASP A 365 11.44 -36.52 13.36
N ARG A 366 10.40 -35.92 12.78
CA ARG A 366 9.00 -36.09 13.20
C ARG A 366 8.28 -37.20 12.43
N SER A 367 7.80 -38.20 13.16
CA SER A 367 6.93 -39.27 12.64
C SER A 367 5.43 -39.04 12.87
N ASP A 368 5.07 -38.07 13.70
CA ASP A 368 3.68 -37.75 14.07
C ASP A 368 2.94 -36.87 13.03
N GLY A 369 3.65 -36.45 11.98
CA GLY A 369 3.15 -35.60 10.90
C GLY A 369 3.14 -34.12 11.23
N LYS A 370 3.71 -33.71 12.38
CA LYS A 370 3.89 -32.30 12.71
C LYS A 370 5.06 -31.69 11.95
N LYS A 371 4.91 -30.43 11.55
CA LYS A 371 5.98 -29.64 10.92
C LYS A 371 5.89 -28.19 11.38
N VAL A 372 7.00 -27.48 11.22
CA VAL A 372 7.10 -26.02 11.39
C VAL A 372 7.58 -25.36 10.10
N SER A 373 7.00 -24.22 9.74
CA SER A 373 7.44 -23.37 8.63
C SER A 373 8.64 -22.51 9.04
N LEU A 374 9.40 -22.02 8.06
CA LEU A 374 10.47 -21.07 8.33
C LEU A 374 9.89 -19.75 8.80
N SER A 375 8.74 -19.35 8.27
CA SER A 375 7.98 -18.17 8.71
C SER A 375 7.70 -18.23 10.21
N ASP A 376 7.13 -19.33 10.69
CA ASP A 376 6.89 -19.51 12.13
C ASP A 376 8.19 -19.52 12.95
N LEU A 377 9.28 -20.10 12.44
CA LEU A 377 10.58 -20.09 13.12
C LEU A 377 11.23 -18.70 13.19
N ILE A 378 11.04 -17.85 12.19
CA ILE A 378 11.53 -16.46 12.19
C ILE A 378 10.87 -15.69 13.35
N VAL A 379 9.54 -15.73 13.42
CA VAL A 379 8.78 -15.09 14.50
C VAL A 379 9.13 -15.71 15.86
N LEU A 380 9.19 -17.04 15.94
CA LEU A 380 9.50 -17.75 17.17
C LEU A 380 10.91 -17.42 17.68
N GLY A 381 11.88 -17.29 16.77
CA GLY A 381 13.24 -16.87 17.10
C GLY A 381 13.31 -15.44 17.64
N GLY A 382 12.56 -14.51 17.04
CA GLY A 382 12.40 -13.17 17.56
C GLY A 382 11.78 -13.15 18.97
N ASN A 383 10.72 -13.95 19.18
CA ASN A 383 10.08 -14.08 20.50
C ASN A 383 11.04 -14.64 21.55
N ALA A 384 11.75 -15.73 21.24
CA ALA A 384 12.73 -16.35 22.14
C ALA A 384 13.84 -15.36 22.55
N ALA A 385 14.33 -14.58 21.58
CA ALA A 385 15.37 -13.59 21.81
C ALA A 385 14.89 -12.42 22.69
N ILE A 386 13.64 -11.97 22.56
CA ILE A 386 13.08 -10.95 23.46
C ILE A 386 12.86 -11.49 24.87
N GLU A 387 12.36 -12.73 24.99
CA GLU A 387 12.22 -13.40 26.28
C GLU A 387 13.58 -13.53 26.99
N ASP A 388 14.65 -13.90 26.26
CA ASP A 388 16.01 -13.96 26.82
C ASP A 388 16.56 -12.56 27.17
N ALA A 389 16.33 -11.56 26.31
CA ALA A 389 16.72 -10.17 26.59
C ALA A 389 16.01 -9.59 27.81
N ALA A 390 14.73 -9.91 28.04
CA ALA A 390 13.97 -9.54 29.23
C ALA A 390 14.50 -10.26 30.47
N LYS A 391 14.81 -11.56 30.35
CA LYS A 391 15.42 -12.36 31.43
C LYS A 391 16.76 -11.78 31.87
N LYS A 392 17.60 -11.34 30.92
CA LYS A 392 18.87 -10.65 31.21
C LYS A 392 18.67 -9.31 31.95
N ALA A 393 17.53 -8.65 31.73
CA ALA A 393 17.11 -7.46 32.46
C ALA A 393 16.40 -7.75 33.80
N GLY A 394 16.23 -9.02 34.17
CA GLY A 394 15.60 -9.45 35.42
C GLY A 394 14.09 -9.68 35.37
N TYR A 395 13.49 -9.73 34.16
CA TYR A 395 12.06 -9.97 33.97
C TYR A 395 11.80 -11.36 33.39
N SER A 396 10.80 -12.05 33.91
CA SER A 396 10.31 -13.30 33.32
C SER A 396 9.02 -13.01 32.57
N ILE A 397 9.06 -13.18 31.25
CA ILE A 397 7.93 -12.98 30.36
C ILE A 397 7.76 -14.18 29.44
N SER A 398 6.56 -14.34 28.89
CA SER A 398 6.31 -15.23 27.77
C SER A 398 5.48 -14.49 26.73
N ILE A 399 5.94 -14.49 25.49
CA ILE A 399 5.26 -13.88 24.36
C ILE A 399 4.35 -14.93 23.72
N PRO A 400 3.04 -14.68 23.63
CA PRO A 400 2.11 -15.57 22.94
C PRO A 400 2.56 -15.85 21.51
N PHE A 401 2.38 -17.09 21.08
CA PHE A 401 2.74 -17.53 19.75
C PHE A 401 1.69 -18.51 19.22
N THR A 402 1.12 -18.17 18.07
CA THR A 402 0.18 -19.03 17.35
C THR A 402 0.85 -19.49 16.06
N PRO A 403 1.10 -20.80 15.86
CA PRO A 403 1.65 -21.31 14.61
C PRO A 403 0.62 -21.20 13.48
N GLY A 404 1.03 -21.51 12.25
CA GLY A 404 0.15 -21.61 11.09
C GLY A 404 0.61 -20.77 9.90
N ARG A 405 1.69 -20.00 10.03
CA ARG A 405 2.30 -19.35 8.87
C ARG A 405 2.90 -20.39 7.94
N THR A 406 2.99 -20.06 6.67
CA THR A 406 3.50 -20.96 5.63
C THR A 406 4.67 -20.34 4.87
N ASP A 407 5.36 -21.13 4.05
CA ASP A 407 6.53 -20.71 3.31
C ASP A 407 6.17 -20.60 1.81
N ALA A 408 5.95 -19.39 1.31
CA ALA A 408 5.65 -19.12 -0.10
C ALA A 408 6.87 -19.40 -0.99
N SER A 409 6.68 -19.76 -2.26
CA SER A 409 7.75 -19.98 -3.22
C SER A 409 8.17 -18.69 -3.96
N GLN A 410 9.28 -18.76 -4.71
CA GLN A 410 9.72 -17.63 -5.54
C GLN A 410 8.76 -17.39 -6.71
N GLU A 411 8.17 -18.45 -7.26
CA GLU A 411 7.16 -18.41 -8.32
C GLU A 411 5.83 -17.80 -7.84
N GLU A 412 5.54 -17.92 -6.54
CA GLU A 412 4.42 -17.28 -5.85
C GLU A 412 4.72 -15.83 -5.43
N THR A 413 5.84 -15.25 -5.89
CA THR A 413 6.29 -13.90 -5.49
C THR A 413 6.65 -13.04 -6.71
N ASP A 414 5.81 -12.05 -7.04
CA ASP A 414 6.12 -11.04 -8.06
C ASP A 414 7.14 -10.02 -7.52
N VAL A 415 8.38 -10.17 -7.97
CA VAL A 415 9.51 -9.32 -7.57
C VAL A 415 9.24 -7.82 -7.82
N SER A 416 8.59 -7.48 -8.93
CA SER A 416 8.29 -6.07 -9.26
C SER A 416 7.21 -5.51 -8.35
N SER A 417 6.20 -6.32 -8.04
CA SER A 417 5.14 -5.96 -7.09
C SER A 417 5.67 -5.79 -5.66
N PHE A 418 6.65 -6.58 -5.23
CA PHE A 418 7.25 -6.46 -3.89
C PHE A 418 8.20 -5.27 -3.75
N ALA A 419 8.72 -4.71 -4.84
CA ALA A 419 9.65 -3.57 -4.78
C ALA A 419 9.06 -2.33 -4.09
N VAL A 420 7.73 -2.15 -4.09
CA VAL A 420 7.07 -1.02 -3.40
C VAL A 420 6.94 -1.22 -1.89
N LEU A 421 7.28 -2.41 -1.38
CA LEU A 421 7.33 -2.73 0.05
C LEU A 421 8.73 -2.55 0.64
N GLU A 422 9.76 -2.27 -0.19
CA GLU A 422 11.10 -2.00 0.31
C GLU A 422 11.09 -0.75 1.20
N PRO A 423 11.47 -0.86 2.50
CA PRO A 423 11.57 0.30 3.36
C PRO A 423 12.77 1.15 2.95
N THR A 424 12.50 2.34 2.39
CA THR A 424 13.52 3.37 2.16
C THR A 424 13.82 4.16 3.42
N ALA A 425 12.93 4.11 4.40
CA ALA A 425 13.08 4.65 5.73
C ALA A 425 12.44 3.67 6.73
N ASP A 426 13.18 3.30 7.76
CA ASP A 426 12.68 2.50 8.87
C ASP A 426 13.27 3.05 10.17
N GLY A 427 12.53 3.99 10.77
CA GLY A 427 12.92 4.62 12.03
C GLY A 427 13.08 3.62 13.17
N PHE A 428 12.40 2.47 13.13
CA PHE A 428 12.53 1.41 14.12
C PHE A 428 13.91 0.74 14.08
N ARG A 429 14.57 0.71 12.92
CA ARG A 429 15.96 0.28 12.73
C ARG A 429 16.96 1.43 12.57
N ASN A 430 16.53 2.67 12.83
CA ASN A 430 17.30 3.91 12.60
C ASN A 430 17.89 4.00 11.18
N TYR A 431 17.15 3.52 10.19
CA TYR A 431 17.54 3.48 8.78
C TYR A 431 16.84 4.57 7.99
N TYR A 432 17.60 5.31 7.17
CA TYR A 432 17.05 6.35 6.30
C TYR A 432 17.91 6.55 5.05
N ASP A 433 17.33 6.35 3.87
CA ASP A 433 17.95 6.67 2.59
C ASP A 433 17.50 8.05 2.10
N ALA A 434 18.33 9.07 2.33
CA ALA A 434 18.02 10.45 1.95
C ALA A 434 17.81 10.66 0.44
N LYS A 435 18.32 9.79 -0.43
CA LYS A 435 18.19 9.93 -1.89
C LYS A 435 16.85 9.41 -2.40
N ARG A 436 16.24 8.46 -1.68
CA ARG A 436 15.00 7.79 -2.09
C ARG A 436 13.75 8.28 -1.34
N ASN A 437 13.91 9.14 -0.34
CA ASN A 437 12.80 9.68 0.45
C ASN A 437 12.55 11.15 0.16
N THR A 438 11.26 11.52 0.16
CA THR A 438 10.79 12.90 0.09
C THR A 438 10.34 13.44 1.46
N LEU A 439 9.99 12.55 2.39
CA LEU A 439 9.64 12.87 3.77
C LEU A 439 10.91 12.97 4.64
N SER A 440 10.87 13.82 5.67
CA SER A 440 11.94 13.83 6.68
C SER A 440 12.00 12.48 7.43
N PRO A 441 13.12 12.16 8.12
CA PRO A 441 13.22 10.93 8.90
C PRO A 441 12.09 10.79 9.94
N ILE A 442 11.70 11.89 10.61
CA ILE A 442 10.61 11.90 11.59
C ILE A 442 9.26 11.64 10.91
N ALA A 443 8.95 12.34 9.81
CA ALA A 443 7.71 12.13 9.09
C ALA A 443 7.61 10.70 8.54
N SER A 444 8.73 10.14 8.09
CA SER A 444 8.81 8.74 7.64
C SER A 444 8.57 7.73 8.78
N LEU A 445 9.04 8.01 10.01
CA LEU A 445 8.70 7.19 11.18
C LEU A 445 7.19 7.18 11.42
N ILE A 446 6.54 8.34 11.41
CA ILE A 446 5.10 8.45 11.67
C ILE A 446 4.29 7.74 10.57
N ASP A 447 4.63 7.96 9.30
CA ASP A 447 4.03 7.27 8.15
C ASP A 447 4.21 5.74 8.26
N ARG A 448 5.39 5.28 8.69
CA ARG A 448 5.66 3.85 8.92
C ARG A 448 4.85 3.29 10.09
N ALA A 449 4.74 4.02 11.19
CA ALA A 449 3.94 3.63 12.35
C ALA A 449 2.45 3.51 11.98
N ASN A 450 1.93 4.46 11.20
CA ASN A 450 0.56 4.41 10.68
C ASN A 450 0.31 3.17 9.80
N LYS A 451 1.24 2.85 8.88
CA LYS A 451 1.16 1.62 8.07
C LYS A 451 1.18 0.35 8.91
N LEU A 452 1.88 0.34 10.04
CA LEU A 452 1.91 -0.78 10.99
C LEU A 452 0.74 -0.74 11.99
N GLU A 453 -0.25 0.14 11.78
CA GLU A 453 -1.42 0.33 12.64
C GLU A 453 -1.06 0.65 14.10
N LEU A 454 0.08 1.31 14.32
CA LEU A 454 0.58 1.63 15.64
C LEU A 454 0.00 2.95 16.14
N THR A 455 -0.46 2.92 17.39
CA THR A 455 -0.79 4.12 18.16
C THR A 455 0.49 4.85 18.58
N VAL A 456 0.34 6.10 19.03
CA VAL A 456 1.48 6.88 19.56
C VAL A 456 2.20 6.16 20.72
N PRO A 457 1.51 5.58 21.73
CA PRO A 457 2.16 4.81 22.78
C PRO A 457 2.88 3.55 22.28
N GLU A 458 2.27 2.81 21.35
CA GLU A 458 2.87 1.62 20.75
C GLU A 458 4.13 1.93 19.95
N MET A 459 4.09 2.97 19.09
CA MET A 459 5.27 3.44 18.37
C MET A 459 6.40 3.84 19.34
N THR A 460 6.05 4.54 20.43
CA THR A 460 7.01 5.04 21.41
C THR A 460 7.71 3.89 22.10
N VAL A 461 6.97 2.97 22.73
CA VAL A 461 7.54 1.84 23.47
C VAL A 461 8.38 0.94 22.56
N LEU A 462 7.93 0.73 21.32
CA LEU A 462 8.63 -0.07 20.32
C LEU A 462 9.98 0.55 19.93
N ILE A 463 10.05 1.86 19.69
CA ILE A 463 11.33 2.55 19.42
C ILE A 463 12.29 2.38 20.59
N GLY A 464 11.83 2.65 21.82
CA GLY A 464 12.67 2.54 23.01
C GLY A 464 13.25 1.14 23.21
N GLY A 465 12.41 0.11 23.05
CA GLY A 465 12.84 -1.29 23.17
C GLY A 465 13.78 -1.73 22.06
N LEU A 466 13.45 -1.47 20.80
CA LEU A 466 14.30 -1.85 19.68
C LEU A 466 15.68 -1.17 19.75
N ARG A 467 15.77 0.06 20.26
CA ARG A 467 17.04 0.73 20.50
C ARG A 467 17.90 0.03 21.55
N VAL A 468 17.36 -0.32 22.72
CA VAL A 468 18.15 -1.01 23.75
C VAL A 468 18.50 -2.46 23.35
N LEU A 469 17.71 -3.06 22.46
CA LEU A 469 17.97 -4.37 21.86
C LEU A 469 19.01 -4.33 20.71
N ASP A 470 19.50 -3.13 20.36
CA ASP A 470 20.60 -2.89 19.41
C ASP A 470 20.29 -3.35 17.97
N VAL A 471 19.03 -3.30 17.54
CA VAL A 471 18.60 -3.85 16.23
C VAL A 471 18.84 -2.91 15.04
N ASN A 472 19.58 -1.82 15.24
CA ASN A 472 19.79 -0.81 14.21
C ASN A 472 20.44 -1.42 12.94
N SER A 473 20.04 -0.91 11.77
CA SER A 473 20.61 -1.33 10.49
C SER A 473 22.10 -0.92 10.39
N GLY A 474 22.91 -1.76 9.73
CA GLY A 474 24.34 -1.53 9.57
C GLY A 474 25.16 -1.45 10.88
N GLY A 475 24.58 -1.88 12.01
CA GLY A 475 25.25 -1.84 13.32
C GLY A 475 25.39 -0.43 13.92
N SER A 476 24.60 0.54 13.43
CA SER A 476 24.61 1.92 13.94
C SER A 476 24.33 1.99 15.44
N LYS A 477 25.10 2.81 16.16
CA LYS A 477 24.90 3.04 17.61
C LYS A 477 24.05 4.27 17.93
N ALA A 478 23.55 4.97 16.90
CA ALA A 478 22.67 6.11 17.11
C ALA A 478 21.38 5.68 17.84
N GLY A 479 21.07 6.36 18.94
CA GLY A 479 19.89 6.11 19.75
C GLY A 479 19.99 4.90 20.68
N VAL A 480 21.11 4.15 20.70
CA VAL A 480 21.33 3.05 21.65
C VAL A 480 21.74 3.65 23.00
N LEU A 481 20.79 4.31 23.67
CA LEU A 481 21.01 5.07 24.90
C LEU A 481 20.97 4.13 26.11
N THR A 482 21.92 3.19 26.19
CA THR A 482 22.03 2.21 27.27
C THR A 482 23.46 1.70 27.41
N ASN A 483 23.84 1.32 28.63
CA ASN A 483 25.11 0.63 28.91
C ASN A 483 24.96 -0.90 28.92
N THR A 484 23.74 -1.41 28.73
CA THR A 484 23.43 -2.83 28.65
C THR A 484 22.72 -3.17 27.33
N PRO A 485 23.34 -2.94 26.15
CA PRO A 485 22.73 -3.33 24.88
C PRO A 485 22.37 -4.81 24.86
N GLY A 486 21.22 -5.15 24.27
CA GLY A 486 20.67 -6.51 24.24
C GLY A 486 19.87 -6.89 25.49
N GLN A 487 19.66 -5.99 26.45
CA GLN A 487 18.75 -6.20 27.56
C GLN A 487 17.47 -5.36 27.37
N LEU A 488 16.30 -5.97 27.53
CA LEU A 488 15.03 -5.25 27.39
C LEU A 488 14.72 -4.45 28.66
N ASN A 489 14.98 -3.14 28.61
CA ASN A 489 14.71 -2.20 29.70
C ASN A 489 14.38 -0.80 29.17
N ASN A 490 13.91 0.09 30.05
CA ASN A 490 13.47 1.44 29.68
C ASN A 490 14.62 2.47 29.58
N ASN A 491 15.89 2.04 29.52
CA ASN A 491 17.05 2.94 29.57
C ASN A 491 17.06 3.96 28.44
N PHE A 492 16.48 3.65 27.27
CA PHE A 492 16.35 4.62 26.19
C PHE A 492 15.69 5.92 26.68
N PHE A 493 14.54 5.81 27.34
CA PHE A 493 13.78 6.98 27.79
C PHE A 493 14.44 7.67 28.98
N VAL A 494 14.93 6.89 29.96
CA VAL A 494 15.65 7.43 31.12
C VAL A 494 16.84 8.29 30.67
N ASN A 495 17.66 7.77 29.74
CA ASN A 495 18.85 8.49 29.26
C ASN A 495 18.52 9.61 28.27
N LEU A 496 17.44 9.49 27.48
CA LEU A 496 16.97 10.56 26.60
C LEU A 496 16.52 11.79 27.39
N LEU A 497 15.80 11.56 28.50
CA LEU A 497 15.21 12.61 29.33
C LEU A 497 16.14 13.11 30.45
N ASP A 498 17.31 12.50 30.61
CA ASP A 498 18.34 12.95 31.55
C ASP A 498 18.89 14.34 31.16
N MET A 499 18.52 15.35 31.94
CA MET A 499 18.92 16.75 31.76
C MET A 499 20.44 16.98 31.96
N SER A 500 21.17 16.02 32.53
CA SER A 500 22.63 16.03 32.57
C SER A 500 23.24 15.90 31.18
N THR A 501 22.49 15.44 30.18
CA THR A 501 22.92 15.37 28.79
C THR A 501 22.52 16.65 28.04
N LYS A 502 23.47 17.24 27.30
CA LYS A 502 23.25 18.35 26.38
C LYS A 502 23.40 17.85 24.95
N TRP A 503 22.34 17.96 24.16
CA TRP A 503 22.33 17.57 22.76
C TRP A 503 22.72 18.74 21.85
N THR A 504 23.54 18.47 20.85
CA THR A 504 23.89 19.41 19.78
C THR A 504 23.87 18.70 18.43
N LYS A 505 23.57 19.42 17.33
CA LYS A 505 23.66 18.85 15.98
C LYS A 505 25.07 18.31 15.75
N SER A 506 25.17 17.08 15.25
CA SER A 506 26.46 16.48 14.92
C SER A 506 27.02 17.11 13.66
N PRO A 507 28.31 17.47 13.61
CA PRO A 507 28.95 17.96 12.39
C PRO A 507 29.21 16.83 11.37
N LYS A 508 29.05 15.56 11.76
CA LYS A 508 29.41 14.40 10.94
C LYS A 508 28.34 14.00 9.94
N ALA A 509 27.06 14.24 10.27
CA ALA A 509 25.94 13.84 9.42
C ALA A 509 24.70 14.70 9.73
N GLU A 510 23.99 15.11 8.68
CA GLU A 510 22.72 15.81 8.82
C GLU A 510 21.66 14.90 9.46
N GLY A 511 20.85 15.47 10.36
CA GLY A 511 19.83 14.70 11.08
C GLY A 511 20.36 13.85 12.24
N TYR A 512 21.67 13.93 12.55
CA TYR A 512 22.30 13.30 13.71
C TYR A 512 22.71 14.34 14.76
N PHE A 513 22.84 13.87 16.00
CA PHE A 513 23.07 14.68 17.18
C PHE A 513 24.04 13.97 18.13
N ASP A 514 24.91 14.77 18.74
CA ASP A 514 25.87 14.34 19.74
C ASP A 514 25.38 14.80 21.13
N GLY A 515 25.29 13.86 22.06
CA GLY A 515 24.86 14.08 23.44
C GLY A 515 26.07 14.11 24.38
N TYR A 516 26.35 15.28 24.97
CA TYR A 516 27.49 15.50 25.86
C TYR A 516 27.04 15.60 27.30
N ASP A 517 27.84 15.07 28.23
CA ASP A 517 27.72 15.37 29.64
C ASP A 517 27.84 16.90 29.85
N ARG A 518 26.82 17.51 30.47
CA ARG A 518 26.70 18.97 30.60
C ARG A 518 27.77 19.57 31.51
N LYS A 519 28.33 18.80 32.45
CA LYS A 519 29.36 19.26 33.40
C LYS A 519 30.76 19.14 32.82
N THR A 520 31.07 18.00 32.22
CA THR A 520 32.43 17.62 31.79
C THR A 520 32.66 17.84 30.30
N GLY A 521 31.61 18.00 29.50
CA GLY A 521 31.70 18.10 28.04
C GLY A 521 32.08 16.78 27.36
N LYS A 522 32.11 15.65 28.07
CA LYS A 522 32.43 14.35 27.47
C LYS A 522 31.27 13.84 26.63
N LEU A 523 31.56 13.31 25.45
CA LEU A 523 30.56 12.66 24.61
C LEU A 523 30.01 11.42 25.34
N LYS A 524 28.70 11.36 25.54
CA LYS A 524 27.97 10.22 26.14
C LYS A 524 27.31 9.38 25.05
N TRP A 525 26.58 10.03 24.15
CA TRP A 525 25.66 9.37 23.23
C TRP A 525 25.68 10.00 21.84
N THR A 526 25.25 9.23 20.85
CA THR A 526 24.84 9.75 19.54
C THR A 526 23.39 9.34 19.28
N ALA A 527 22.66 10.16 18.54
CA ALA A 527 21.24 9.94 18.26
C ALA A 527 20.86 10.55 16.92
N SER A 528 19.85 10.01 16.25
CA SER A 528 19.24 10.64 15.07
C SER A 528 18.05 11.51 15.47
N SER A 529 17.52 12.24 14.50
CA SER A 529 16.27 12.99 14.66
C SER A 529 15.07 12.11 15.03
N VAL A 530 15.07 10.84 14.61
CA VAL A 530 14.04 9.84 14.97
C VAL A 530 14.12 9.49 16.45
N ASP A 531 15.31 9.54 17.05
CA ASP A 531 15.49 9.28 18.47
C ASP A 531 15.12 10.51 19.31
N LEU A 532 15.62 11.69 18.92
CA LEU A 532 15.44 12.92 19.70
C LEU A 532 14.03 13.51 19.62
N VAL A 533 13.21 13.11 18.64
CA VAL A 533 11.83 13.60 18.54
C VAL A 533 11.02 13.26 19.81
N PHE A 534 11.30 12.12 20.44
CA PHE A 534 10.66 11.68 21.69
C PHE A 534 11.07 12.51 22.92
N GLY A 535 12.13 13.32 22.82
CA GLY A 535 12.51 14.28 23.86
C GLY A 535 12.06 15.71 23.57
N SER A 536 11.45 15.96 22.39
CA SER A 536 11.25 17.29 21.81
C SER A 536 9.79 17.59 21.47
N ASN A 537 9.09 16.71 20.75
CA ASN A 537 7.67 16.88 20.47
C ASN A 537 6.88 16.72 21.78
N PRO A 538 5.97 17.64 22.14
CA PRO A 538 5.31 17.63 23.45
C PRO A 538 4.46 16.38 23.70
N GLU A 539 3.78 15.85 22.68
CA GLU A 539 2.95 14.64 22.82
C GLU A 539 3.81 13.38 22.97
N LEU A 540 4.82 13.23 22.10
CA LEU A 540 5.75 12.09 22.19
C LEU A 540 6.56 12.11 23.48
N ARG A 541 6.94 13.32 23.94
CA ARG A 541 7.65 13.51 25.20
C ARG A 541 6.81 13.12 26.39
N ALA A 542 5.53 13.48 26.43
CA ALA A 542 4.63 13.09 27.51
C ALA A 542 4.55 11.55 27.64
N VAL A 543 4.50 10.83 26.52
CA VAL A 543 4.54 9.36 26.53
C VAL A 543 5.91 8.82 26.93
N ALA A 544 7.00 9.44 26.47
CA ALA A 544 8.36 9.06 26.89
C ALA A 544 8.57 9.24 28.41
N GLU A 545 8.00 10.27 29.01
CA GLU A 545 8.05 10.52 30.47
C GLU A 545 7.36 9.41 31.26
N VAL A 546 6.25 8.86 30.76
CA VAL A 546 5.61 7.67 31.35
C VAL A 546 6.60 6.51 31.38
N TYR A 547 7.24 6.16 30.26
CA TYR A 547 8.16 5.03 30.22
C TYR A 547 9.52 5.29 30.87
N ALA A 548 9.91 6.55 31.10
CA ALA A 548 11.12 6.91 31.84
C ALA A 548 10.95 6.87 33.37
N SER A 549 9.71 6.81 33.86
CA SER A 549 9.42 6.89 35.30
C SER A 549 9.94 5.66 36.06
N ASP A 550 10.28 5.86 37.33
CA ASP A 550 10.90 4.81 38.19
C ASP A 550 9.99 3.57 38.37
N ASP A 551 8.67 3.76 38.31
CA ASP A 551 7.63 2.74 38.42
C ASP A 551 7.24 2.11 37.07
N ALA A 552 7.84 2.54 35.96
CA ALA A 552 7.44 2.13 34.62
C ALA A 552 8.24 0.94 34.05
N LYS A 553 9.20 0.38 34.79
CA LYS A 553 10.11 -0.64 34.24
C LYS A 553 9.40 -1.91 33.80
N GLU A 554 8.50 -2.44 34.63
CA GLU A 554 7.70 -3.64 34.31
C GLU A 554 6.63 -3.33 33.26
N LYS A 555 5.97 -2.15 33.37
CA LYS A 555 5.03 -1.65 32.36
C LYS A 555 5.67 -1.58 30.97
N PHE A 556 6.89 -1.03 30.88
CA PHE A 556 7.64 -0.92 29.63
C PHE A 556 7.87 -2.30 28.99
N VAL A 557 8.32 -3.29 29.77
CA VAL A 557 8.56 -4.65 29.26
C VAL A 557 7.27 -5.25 28.72
N HIS A 558 6.17 -5.17 29.47
CA HIS A 558 4.89 -5.73 29.03
C HIS A 558 4.29 -5.01 27.81
N ASP A 559 4.34 -3.68 27.77
CA ASP A 559 3.80 -2.92 26.64
C ASP A 559 4.67 -3.14 25.39
N PHE A 560 5.99 -3.26 25.54
CA PHE A 560 6.88 -3.67 24.45
C PHE A 560 6.53 -5.05 23.90
N THR A 561 6.31 -6.04 24.78
CA THR A 561 5.97 -7.41 24.33
C THR A 561 4.63 -7.47 23.62
N LYS A 562 3.65 -6.68 24.07
CA LYS A 562 2.33 -6.61 23.44
C LYS A 562 2.40 -6.00 22.04
N VAL A 563 3.11 -4.88 21.88
CA VAL A 563 3.26 -4.28 20.55
C VAL A 563 4.11 -5.15 19.62
N TRP A 564 5.12 -5.84 20.16
CA TRP A 564 5.90 -6.82 19.39
C TRP A 564 4.99 -7.93 18.86
N GLU A 565 4.20 -8.56 19.73
CA GLU A 565 3.22 -9.59 19.36
C GLU A 565 2.23 -9.07 18.31
N LYS A 566 1.71 -7.86 18.49
CA LYS A 566 0.82 -7.20 17.51
C LYS A 566 1.48 -7.16 16.13
N VAL A 567 2.70 -6.63 16.03
CA VAL A 567 3.41 -6.51 14.74
C VAL A 567 3.66 -7.87 14.10
N MET A 568 4.05 -8.88 14.89
CA MET A 568 4.27 -10.24 14.38
C MET A 568 2.98 -10.87 13.81
N ASN A 569 1.80 -10.40 14.23
CA ASN A 569 0.50 -10.94 13.85
C ASN A 569 -0.34 -10.01 12.94
N LEU A 570 0.25 -8.95 12.37
CA LEU A 570 -0.50 -8.01 11.52
C LEU A 570 -1.12 -8.69 10.29
N ASP A 571 -0.42 -9.66 9.68
CA ASP A 571 -0.84 -10.41 8.48
C ASP A 571 -1.58 -11.73 8.76
N ARG A 572 -1.87 -12.03 10.03
CA ARG A 572 -2.46 -13.31 10.46
C ARG A 572 -3.98 -13.36 10.29
N PHE A 573 -4.45 -13.10 9.08
CA PHE A 573 -5.88 -13.14 8.73
C PHE A 573 -6.47 -14.56 8.80
N ASP A 574 -5.62 -15.59 8.70
CA ASP A 574 -5.98 -17.01 8.84
C ASP A 574 -6.53 -17.39 10.22
N ILE A 575 -6.21 -16.60 11.25
CA ILE A 575 -6.68 -16.83 12.63
C ILE A 575 -7.55 -15.69 13.18
N LYS A 576 -7.62 -14.53 12.51
CA LYS A 576 -8.47 -13.39 12.90
C LYS A 576 -9.95 -13.57 12.50
N ASN A 577 -10.23 -14.40 11.50
CA ASN A 577 -11.56 -14.60 10.92
C ASN A 577 -12.30 -15.86 11.44
N ASN A 578 -11.87 -16.45 12.56
CA ASN A 578 -12.54 -17.58 13.22
C ASN A 578 -13.31 -17.14 14.47
#